data_AF-A0ABD5ELR2-F1
#
_entry.id   AF-A0ABD5ELR2-F1
#
_cell.length_a   1.000
_cell.length_b   1.000
_cell.length_c   1.000
_cell.angle_alpha   90.00
_cell.angle_beta   90.00
_cell.angle_gamma   90.00
#
_symmetry.space_group_name_H-M   'P 1'
#
loop_
_entity.id
_entity.type
_entity.pdbx_description
1 polymer ?
#
loop_
_entity_poly.entity_id
_entity_poly.type
_entity_poly.pdbx_seq_one_letter_code
_entity_poly.pdbx_strand_id
1 'polypeptide(L)'
;MQTIDRDSREYIGAEVTVTSQGQPYNPTVDVVEFAFTAVGGRPTTWYTGGWDGTNPIPGTNTYRAQVLVGPGSPGPVLSRGRYAVFIRITDTPEQPVIPLGQLTVT
;
A
#
# COMPACT_ATOMS: atom_id res chain seq x y z
N MET A 1 7.43 9.25 -6.61
CA MET A 1 6.68 8.73 -7.77
C MET A 1 7.39 7.48 -8.22
N GLN A 2 6.70 6.34 -8.24
CA GLN A 2 7.23 5.05 -8.72
C GLN A 2 6.78 4.85 -10.18
N THR A 3 7.57 4.13 -10.97
CA THR A 3 7.23 3.73 -12.34
C THR A 3 7.38 2.22 -12.47
N ILE A 4 6.41 1.55 -13.09
CA ILE A 4 6.45 0.13 -13.44
C ILE A 4 6.08 -0.06 -14.90
N ASP A 5 6.57 -1.12 -15.52
CA ASP A 5 6.08 -1.55 -16.84
C ASP A 5 4.74 -2.27 -16.69
N ARG A 6 3.77 -2.03 -17.59
CA ARG A 6 2.44 -2.65 -17.51
C ARG A 6 2.47 -4.19 -17.56
N ASP A 7 3.50 -4.76 -18.17
CA ASP A 7 3.65 -6.20 -18.37
C ASP A 7 4.53 -6.81 -17.26
N SER A 8 5.14 -5.98 -16.40
CA SER A 8 5.86 -6.40 -15.19
C SER A 8 4.92 -6.75 -14.05
N ARG A 9 5.43 -7.60 -13.14
CA ARG A 9 4.79 -7.90 -11.86
C ARG A 9 5.66 -7.41 -10.72
N GLU A 10 5.22 -6.36 -10.03
CA GLU A 10 6.05 -5.62 -9.07
C GLU A 10 5.27 -5.25 -7.81
N TYR A 11 5.97 -5.16 -6.68
CA TYR A 11 5.38 -4.68 -5.43
C TYR A 11 5.29 -3.15 -5.42
N ILE A 12 4.12 -2.65 -5.05
CA ILE A 12 3.90 -1.26 -4.65
C ILE A 12 3.84 -1.24 -3.13
N GLY A 13 4.79 -0.52 -2.52
CA GLY A 13 4.99 -0.51 -1.07
C GLY A 13 4.52 0.78 -0.40
N ALA A 14 4.25 0.67 0.90
CA ALA A 14 4.01 1.76 1.82
C ALA A 14 4.85 1.52 3.09
N GLU A 15 5.52 2.56 3.55
CA GLU A 15 6.17 2.57 4.85
C GLU A 15 5.19 3.12 5.89
N VAL A 16 4.92 2.30 6.92
CA VAL A 16 3.92 2.59 7.94
C VAL A 16 4.60 2.59 9.31
N THR A 17 4.49 3.72 10.01
CA THR A 17 4.90 3.84 11.41
C THR A 17 3.64 4.02 12.25
N VAL A 18 3.44 3.17 13.25
CA VAL A 18 2.28 3.23 14.15
C VAL A 18 2.77 3.38 15.58
N THR A 19 2.05 4.18 16.36
CA THR A 19 2.28 4.31 17.81
C THR A 19 0.98 4.10 18.57
N SER A 20 1.04 3.40 19.70
CA SER A 20 -0.04 3.30 20.66
C SER A 20 0.41 3.91 21.99
N GLN A 21 -0.33 4.90 22.47
CA GLN A 21 0.03 5.68 23.67
C GLN A 21 1.46 6.26 23.60
N GLY A 22 1.89 6.66 22.39
CA GLY A 22 3.23 7.21 22.13
C GLY A 22 4.36 6.18 22.05
N GLN A 23 4.08 4.89 22.22
CA GLN A 23 5.07 3.82 22.04
C GLN A 23 4.95 3.16 20.66
N PRO A 24 6.04 2.70 20.04
CA PRO A 24 5.98 1.94 18.79
C PRO A 24 5.06 0.74 18.90
N TYR A 25 4.21 0.56 17.90
CA TYR A 25 3.28 -0.57 17.79
C TYR A 25 3.59 -1.38 16.54
N ASN A 26 3.38 -2.70 16.61
CA ASN A 26 3.53 -3.60 15.48
C ASN A 26 2.17 -3.79 14.78
N PRO A 27 1.94 -3.20 13.60
CA PRO A 27 0.66 -3.25 12.92
C PRO A 27 0.48 -4.52 12.07
N THR A 28 1.36 -5.52 12.17
CA THR A 28 1.41 -6.64 11.20
C THR A 28 0.24 -7.61 11.29
N VAL A 29 -0.62 -7.45 12.30
CA VAL A 29 -1.90 -8.17 12.44
C VAL A 29 -3.08 -7.43 11.80
N ASP A 30 -2.90 -6.16 11.45
CA ASP A 30 -3.95 -5.32 10.86
C ASP A 30 -4.10 -5.62 9.37
N VAL A 31 -5.34 -5.54 8.88
CA VAL A 31 -5.63 -5.74 7.46
C VAL A 31 -5.21 -4.50 6.68
N VAL A 32 -4.36 -4.71 5.66
CA VAL A 32 -3.91 -3.65 4.74
C VAL A 32 -4.47 -3.84 3.35
N GLU A 33 -4.93 -2.75 2.76
CA GLU A 33 -5.46 -2.74 1.40
C GLU A 33 -5.00 -1.49 0.66
N PHE A 34 -4.82 -1.60 -0.64
CA PHE A 34 -4.33 -0.55 -1.50
C PHE A 34 -5.37 -0.17 -2.55
N ALA A 35 -5.37 1.09 -2.96
CA ALA A 35 -6.20 1.58 -4.04
C ALA A 35 -5.38 2.39 -5.04
N PHE A 36 -5.76 2.25 -6.31
CA PHE A 36 -5.16 2.94 -7.45
C PHE A 36 -6.27 3.67 -8.19
N THR A 37 -6.27 4.99 -8.13
CA THR A 37 -7.31 5.83 -8.71
C THR A 37 -6.70 6.87 -9.64
N ALA A 38 -7.50 7.51 -10.49
CA ALA A 38 -7.03 8.63 -11.30
C ALA A 38 -6.46 9.73 -10.39
N VAL A 39 -5.43 10.44 -10.85
CA VAL A 39 -4.84 11.54 -10.09
C VAL A 39 -5.91 12.60 -9.78
N GLY A 40 -6.05 12.97 -8.49
CA GLY A 40 -7.08 13.87 -7.99
C GLY A 40 -8.41 13.19 -7.65
N GLY A 41 -8.57 11.90 -7.99
CA GLY A 41 -9.72 11.09 -7.62
C GLY A 41 -9.66 10.57 -6.18
N ARG A 42 -10.78 9.98 -5.74
CA ARG A 42 -10.88 9.24 -4.47
C ARG A 42 -10.84 7.72 -4.74
N PRO A 43 -10.36 6.92 -3.77
CA PRO A 43 -10.37 5.47 -3.90
C PRO A 43 -11.78 4.90 -3.77
N THR A 44 -12.18 4.06 -4.73
CA THR A 44 -13.47 3.34 -4.72
C THR A 44 -13.28 1.82 -4.69
N THR A 45 -12.13 1.34 -5.16
CA THR A 45 -11.78 -0.08 -5.25
C THR A 45 -10.51 -0.33 -4.47
N TRP A 46 -10.54 -1.36 -3.63
CA TRP A 46 -9.47 -1.71 -2.71
C TRP A 46 -9.02 -3.14 -3.00
N TYR A 47 -7.71 -3.33 -2.99
CA TYR A 47 -7.04 -4.59 -3.27
C TYR A 47 -6.28 -5.02 -2.02
N THR A 48 -6.48 -6.26 -1.60
CA THR A 48 -5.80 -6.83 -0.43
C THR A 48 -4.29 -6.79 -0.64
N GLY A 49 -3.58 -6.13 0.28
CA GLY A 49 -2.13 -6.16 0.39
C GLY A 49 -1.69 -7.12 1.49
N GLY A 50 -0.43 -7.02 1.87
CA GLY A 50 0.12 -7.70 3.03
C GLY A 50 1.33 -6.98 3.59
N TRP A 51 1.71 -7.36 4.80
CA TRP A 51 2.95 -6.90 5.43
C TRP A 51 4.15 -7.70 4.92
N ASP A 52 5.27 -7.04 4.73
CA ASP A 52 6.57 -7.66 4.39
C ASP A 52 7.23 -8.25 5.65
N GLY A 53 6.57 -9.28 6.21
CA GLY A 53 6.98 -9.92 7.46
C GLY A 53 6.47 -9.22 8.72
N THR A 54 6.96 -9.67 9.88
CA THR A 54 6.49 -9.27 11.22
C THR A 54 7.45 -8.34 11.96
N ASN A 55 8.60 -8.03 11.37
CA ASN A 55 9.64 -7.18 11.94
C ASN A 55 9.66 -5.81 11.25
N PRO A 56 10.02 -4.73 11.97
CA PRO A 56 10.21 -3.44 11.34
C PRO A 56 11.43 -3.46 10.42
N ILE A 57 11.49 -2.49 9.50
CA ILE A 57 12.66 -2.21 8.67
C ILE A 57 13.87 -2.01 9.60
N PRO A 58 15.00 -2.70 9.38
CA PRO A 58 16.14 -2.70 10.29
C PRO A 58 16.59 -1.29 10.68
N GLY A 59 16.69 -1.04 11.99
CA GLY A 59 17.09 0.27 12.54
C GLY A 59 15.95 1.30 12.63
N THR A 60 14.70 0.92 12.38
CA THR A 60 13.53 1.80 12.46
C THR A 60 12.39 1.18 13.27
N ASN A 61 11.31 1.93 13.48
CA ASN A 61 10.02 1.44 13.98
C ASN A 61 8.96 1.37 12.85
N THR A 62 9.41 1.25 11.61
CA THR A 62 8.58 1.34 10.41
C THR A 62 8.38 -0.04 9.81
N TYR A 63 7.15 -0.36 9.43
CA TYR A 63 6.78 -1.61 8.78
C TYR A 63 6.47 -1.37 7.31
N ARG A 64 6.74 -2.35 6.45
CA ARG A 64 6.42 -2.26 5.02
C ARG A 64 5.14 -3.02 4.73
N ALA A 65 4.10 -2.29 4.32
CA ALA A 65 2.93 -2.89 3.68
C ALA A 65 3.15 -2.87 2.17
N GLN A 66 2.64 -3.87 1.44
CA GLN A 66 2.81 -3.96 0.00
C GLN A 66 1.65 -4.68 -0.68
N VAL A 67 1.44 -4.34 -1.95
CA VAL A 67 0.52 -5.05 -2.86
C VAL A 67 1.27 -5.40 -4.14
N LEU A 68 1.07 -6.61 -4.64
CA LEU A 68 1.64 -7.06 -5.90
C LEU A 68 0.73 -6.60 -7.04
N VAL A 69 1.26 -5.82 -7.98
CA VAL A 69 0.54 -5.25 -9.13
C VAL A 69 1.09 -5.87 -10.42
N GLY A 70 0.22 -6.01 -11.42
CA GLY A 70 0.58 -6.48 -12.75
C GLY A 70 0.10 -7.90 -13.08
N PRO A 71 0.37 -8.40 -14.30
CA PRO A 71 -0.25 -9.61 -14.83
C PRO A 71 -0.04 -10.83 -13.94
N GLY A 72 -1.12 -11.53 -13.59
CA GLY A 72 -1.11 -12.75 -12.75
C GLY A 72 -0.77 -12.52 -11.28
N SER A 73 -0.80 -11.28 -10.79
CA SER A 73 -0.83 -10.97 -9.36
C SER A 73 -2.25 -11.13 -8.78
N PRO A 74 -2.40 -11.31 -7.46
CA PRO A 74 -3.70 -11.20 -6.79
C PRO A 74 -4.23 -9.75 -6.72
N GLY A 75 -3.37 -8.75 -6.96
CA GLY A 75 -3.75 -7.34 -7.06
C GLY A 75 -4.21 -6.96 -8.48
N PRO A 76 -4.32 -5.65 -8.76
CA PRO A 76 -4.82 -5.19 -10.05
C PRO A 76 -3.79 -5.35 -11.18
N VAL A 77 -4.30 -5.57 -12.39
CA VAL A 77 -3.59 -5.26 -13.63
C VAL A 77 -4.02 -3.87 -14.09
N LEU A 78 -3.13 -2.89 -13.93
CA LEU A 78 -3.42 -1.50 -14.28
C LEU A 78 -3.10 -1.25 -15.76
N SER A 79 -3.95 -0.46 -16.43
CA SER A 79 -3.61 0.03 -17.77
C SER A 79 -2.49 1.06 -17.71
N ARG A 80 -1.85 1.33 -18.86
CA ARG A 80 -0.88 2.43 -18.96
C ARG A 80 -1.53 3.74 -18.51
N GLY A 81 -0.83 4.51 -17.69
CA GLY A 81 -1.38 5.73 -17.11
C GLY A 81 -0.70 6.18 -15.82
N ARG A 82 -1.26 7.21 -15.20
CA ARG A 82 -0.83 7.73 -13.90
C ARG A 82 -1.94 7.55 -12.88
N TYR A 83 -1.57 7.03 -11.71
CA TYR A 83 -2.49 6.71 -10.63
C TYR A 83 -2.06 7.42 -9.34
N ALA A 84 -3.02 7.95 -8.60
CA ALA A 84 -2.85 8.23 -7.18
C ALA A 84 -2.99 6.91 -6.41
N VAL A 85 -2.06 6.67 -5.48
CA VAL A 85 -2.01 5.47 -4.66
C VAL A 85 -2.46 5.82 -3.24
N PHE A 86 -3.32 4.98 -2.68
CA PHE A 86 -3.78 5.07 -1.30
C PHE A 86 -3.57 3.73 -0.60
N ILE A 87 -3.31 3.79 0.70
CA ILE A 87 -3.44 2.64 1.60
C ILE A 87 -4.60 2.89 2.55
N ARG A 88 -5.31 1.84 2.90
CA ARG A 88 -6.14 1.80 4.10
C ARG A 88 -5.68 0.67 5.00
N ILE A 89 -5.74 0.91 6.29
CA ILE A 89 -5.36 -0.05 7.33
C ILE A 89 -6.57 -0.18 8.25
N THR A 90 -6.99 -1.41 8.57
CA THR A 90 -8.14 -1.67 9.44
C THR A 90 -7.64 -2.14 10.80
N ASP A 91 -7.77 -1.29 11.81
CA ASP A 91 -7.46 -1.56 13.22
C ASP A 91 -8.69 -1.20 14.05
N THR A 92 -9.54 -2.19 14.34
CA THR A 92 -10.92 -1.93 14.79
C THR A 92 -10.98 -1.14 16.11
N PRO A 93 -11.75 -0.03 16.19
CA PRO A 93 -12.76 0.45 15.23
C PRO A 93 -12.24 1.43 14.16
N GLU A 94 -10.96 1.78 14.17
CA GLU A 94 -10.36 2.74 13.26
C GLU A 94 -10.05 2.13 11.88
N GLN A 95 -10.18 2.94 10.84
CA GLN A 95 -9.76 2.59 9.49
C GLN A 95 -9.19 3.81 8.76
N PRO A 96 -7.94 4.20 9.05
CA PRO A 96 -7.30 5.31 8.36
C PRO A 96 -7.14 5.03 6.85
N VAL A 97 -7.35 6.06 6.03
CA VAL A 97 -7.06 6.09 4.59
C VAL A 97 -5.98 7.14 4.33
N ILE A 98 -4.83 6.71 3.82
CA ILE A 98 -3.63 7.54 3.71
C ILE A 98 -3.20 7.61 2.24
N PRO A 99 -3.01 8.80 1.64
CA PRO A 99 -2.42 8.95 0.32
C PRO A 99 -0.90 8.65 0.38
N LEU A 100 -0.42 7.82 -0.54
CA LEU A 100 0.99 7.39 -0.60
C LEU A 100 1.81 8.12 -1.69
N GLY A 101 1.12 8.69 -2.67
CA GLY A 101 1.75 9.37 -3.80
C GLY A 101 1.22 8.88 -5.14
N GLN A 102 2.10 8.81 -6.15
CA GLN A 102 1.72 8.46 -7.51
C GLN A 102 2.53 7.29 -8.07
N LEU A 103 1.84 6.47 -8.86
CA LEU A 103 2.37 5.38 -9.67
C LEU A 103 2.20 5.71 -11.16
N THR A 104 3.26 5.57 -11.94
CA THR A 104 3.20 5.60 -13.40
C THR A 104 3.32 4.17 -13.94
N VAL A 105 2.41 3.79 -14.84
CA VAL A 105 2.44 2.50 -15.54
C VAL A 105 2.76 2.78 -17.00
N THR A 106 3.89 2.27 -17.50
CA THR A 106 4.39 2.49 -18.87
C THR A 106 4.10 1.34 -19.81
#